data_AF-A0A9P9E0R9-F1
#
_entry.id   AF-A0A9P9E0R9-F1
#
_cell.length_a   1.000
_cell.length_b   1.000
_cell.length_c   1.000
_cell.angle_alpha   90.00
_cell.angle_beta   90.00
_cell.angle_gamma   90.00
#
_symmetry.space_group_name_H-M   'P 1'
#
loop_
_entity.id
_entity.type
_entity.pdbx_description
1 polymer ?
#
loop_
_entity_poly.entity_id
_entity_poly.type
_entity_poly.pdbx_seq_one_letter_code
_entity_poly.pdbx_strand_id
1 'polypeptide(L)'
;MLPTLNDPDGLVNLKNLVDEVQSILPQKKETPIVFVPGFSGWGAPLFGAINYFGGVVDIPRLLVDEGYTVIVAPVAPISTNWERACELYRQLTFGKFSKVDQETGFVDEVYDVDVDYGNYFAADQAHAPEETHTTGRRRAILFTQSSDFDDWKWHGNKIHFVCHSQGGNTVRYLISLMARGAADLHPTYFKDAERDSWTVSVTTLGTPHRGTTVIDVLEQFVSRSRHQALGLVARLFATASFYPPDKRAYDLQLDHWGVCRKSNETFQDMLERLESVNGPVWKWLESENNGLYDNKIEGVDRLCKKTMGVSEKVFYFSLSFHATDRFPKSWPTWGKDALTSFPINIETFVRSATNRIPILGPLTDLFINALTSLGWVSLMAVTPFRYFVEWVTEAVVTRLLQSNGYNLVLPKPGAYIPRQDVIPIILPLVYAMGSQELTATQKSILGPDLGDWNLNDGIVNTESMSGPKDKTKSVASLPDLDFNHPEKKGVYWHLGVNDRMDHADEIGVFIEPDTGSLMKKMYLNIAKLITRLPFGASGPRSYHL
;
A
#
# COMPACT_ATOMS: atom_id res chain seq x y z
N MET A 1 32.41 -9.00 -16.66
CA MET A 1 32.20 -8.77 -15.21
C MET A 1 30.72 -8.50 -15.06
N LEU A 2 30.06 -9.11 -14.07
CA LEU A 2 28.66 -8.76 -13.78
C LEU A 2 28.61 -7.29 -13.31
N PRO A 3 27.53 -6.56 -13.63
CA PRO A 3 27.32 -5.21 -13.13
C PRO A 3 27.36 -5.18 -11.60
N THR A 4 27.83 -4.06 -11.05
CA THR A 4 27.67 -3.76 -9.62
C THR A 4 26.19 -3.45 -9.35
N LEU A 5 25.45 -4.48 -8.91
CA LEU A 5 24.04 -4.42 -8.52
C LEU A 5 23.89 -4.34 -7.00
N ASN A 6 24.87 -3.74 -6.32
CA ASN A 6 24.96 -3.63 -4.87
C ASN A 6 24.89 -2.17 -4.38
N ASP A 7 24.33 -1.28 -5.20
CA ASP A 7 24.09 0.10 -4.79
C ASP A 7 23.04 0.13 -3.66
N PRO A 8 23.18 0.98 -2.63
CA PRO A 8 22.13 1.14 -1.64
C PRO A 8 20.81 1.62 -2.25
N ASP A 9 20.83 2.43 -3.32
CA ASP A 9 19.62 2.94 -4.00
C ASP A 9 19.07 1.89 -4.99
N GLY A 10 17.88 1.37 -4.67
CA GLY A 10 17.22 0.38 -5.51
C GLY A 10 16.93 0.83 -6.95
N LEU A 11 16.75 2.14 -7.18
CA LEU A 11 16.52 2.67 -8.53
C LEU A 11 17.80 2.70 -9.37
N VAL A 12 18.96 2.85 -8.73
CA VAL A 12 20.26 2.72 -9.39
C VAL A 12 20.49 1.27 -9.80
N ASN A 13 20.22 0.30 -8.92
CA ASN A 13 20.31 -1.12 -9.27
C ASN A 13 19.37 -1.51 -10.40
N LEU A 14 18.12 -1.01 -10.39
CA LEU A 14 17.18 -1.21 -11.50
C LEU A 14 17.75 -0.66 -12.83
N LYS A 15 18.27 0.57 -12.83
CA LYS A 15 18.88 1.17 -14.02
C LYS A 15 20.07 0.33 -14.51
N ASN A 16 20.98 -0.05 -13.60
CA ASN A 16 22.16 -0.84 -13.94
C ASN A 16 21.78 -2.21 -14.52
N LEU A 17 20.76 -2.88 -13.95
CA LEU A 17 20.25 -4.13 -14.49
C LEU A 17 19.65 -3.97 -15.89
N VAL A 18 18.88 -2.90 -16.13
CA VAL A 18 18.33 -2.58 -17.46
C VAL A 18 19.44 -2.32 -18.48
N ASP A 19 20.45 -1.55 -18.10
CA ASP A 19 21.56 -1.17 -18.99
C ASP A 19 22.31 -2.39 -19.53
N GLU A 20 22.37 -3.45 -18.72
CA GLU A 20 23.01 -4.72 -19.07
C GLU A 20 22.05 -5.61 -19.86
N VAL A 21 20.83 -5.82 -19.35
CA VAL A 21 19.82 -6.69 -19.99
C VAL A 21 19.45 -6.21 -21.40
N GLN A 22 19.43 -4.91 -21.66
CA GLN A 22 19.14 -4.38 -22.99
C GLN A 22 20.19 -4.72 -24.04
N SER A 23 21.43 -5.03 -23.63
CA SER A 23 22.50 -5.43 -24.54
C SER A 23 22.44 -6.91 -24.94
N ILE A 24 21.70 -7.73 -24.19
CA ILE A 24 21.70 -9.20 -24.32
C ILE A 24 20.35 -9.79 -24.70
N LEU A 25 19.22 -9.18 -24.32
CA LEU A 25 17.88 -9.74 -24.52
C LEU A 25 17.03 -8.85 -25.44
N PRO A 26 16.32 -9.47 -26.43
CA PRO A 26 15.41 -8.74 -27.30
C PRO A 26 14.18 -8.27 -26.53
N GLN A 27 13.57 -7.18 -27.01
CA GLN A 27 12.39 -6.61 -26.38
C GLN A 27 11.10 -7.13 -27.04
N LYS A 28 10.10 -7.47 -26.22
CA LYS A 28 8.76 -7.95 -26.62
C LYS A 28 7.67 -7.01 -26.11
N LYS A 29 7.46 -5.88 -26.81
CA LYS A 29 6.50 -4.84 -26.37
C LYS A 29 5.04 -5.22 -26.58
N GLU A 30 4.79 -6.31 -27.31
CA GLU A 30 3.45 -6.84 -27.61
C GLU A 30 2.79 -7.50 -26.40
N THR A 31 3.57 -7.83 -25.37
CA THR A 31 3.04 -8.36 -24.11
C THR A 31 2.60 -7.19 -23.22
N PRO A 32 1.31 -7.07 -22.88
CA PRO A 32 0.81 -5.91 -22.16
C PRO A 32 1.32 -5.88 -20.72
N ILE A 33 1.50 -4.67 -20.22
CA ILE A 33 1.82 -4.37 -18.83
C ILE A 33 0.50 -4.00 -18.13
N VAL A 34 0.11 -4.80 -17.14
CA VAL A 34 -1.08 -4.59 -16.32
C VAL A 34 -0.68 -3.86 -15.04
N PHE A 35 -1.20 -2.66 -14.87
CA PHE A 35 -1.06 -1.84 -13.68
C PHE A 35 -2.16 -2.19 -12.67
N VAL A 36 -1.74 -2.58 -11.47
CA VAL A 36 -2.65 -2.99 -10.39
C VAL A 36 -2.46 -2.06 -9.19
N PRO A 37 -3.44 -1.18 -8.90
CA PRO A 37 -3.33 -0.20 -7.83
C PRO A 37 -3.41 -0.87 -6.45
N GLY A 38 -3.05 -0.11 -5.41
CA GLY A 38 -3.05 -0.55 -4.03
C GLY A 38 -4.35 -0.34 -3.27
N PHE A 39 -4.21 -0.26 -1.95
CA PHE A 39 -5.25 0.26 -1.06
C PHE A 39 -5.50 1.73 -1.42
N SER A 40 -6.76 2.17 -1.37
CA SER A 40 -7.20 3.50 -1.80
C SER A 40 -6.98 3.85 -3.29
N GLY A 41 -6.83 2.83 -4.14
CA GLY A 41 -6.62 3.03 -5.58
C GLY A 41 -7.85 3.47 -6.38
N TRP A 42 -7.61 4.00 -7.58
CA TRP A 42 -8.66 4.34 -8.54
C TRP A 42 -8.24 3.98 -9.97
N GLY A 43 -9.22 3.91 -10.87
CA GLY A 43 -9.01 3.65 -12.30
C GLY A 43 -8.76 4.93 -13.09
N ALA A 44 -9.84 5.53 -13.58
CA ALA A 44 -9.81 6.79 -14.32
C ALA A 44 -9.39 7.98 -13.42
N PRO A 45 -8.80 9.05 -14.00
CA PRO A 45 -8.26 10.15 -13.23
C PRO A 45 -9.27 10.77 -12.23
N LEU A 46 -8.87 10.91 -10.97
CA LEU A 46 -9.66 11.62 -9.96
C LEU A 46 -9.72 13.11 -10.29
N PHE A 47 -10.92 13.67 -10.08
CA PHE A 47 -11.25 15.06 -10.45
C PHE A 47 -10.94 15.38 -11.92
N GLY A 48 -10.89 14.36 -12.78
CA GLY A 48 -10.58 14.49 -14.21
C GLY A 48 -9.12 14.72 -14.56
N ALA A 49 -8.19 14.74 -13.59
CA ALA A 49 -6.79 15.09 -13.85
C ALA A 49 -5.74 14.29 -13.07
N ILE A 50 -6.10 13.62 -11.97
CA ILE A 50 -5.12 12.93 -11.11
C ILE A 50 -5.19 11.43 -11.36
N ASN A 51 -4.28 10.89 -12.16
CA ASN A 51 -4.13 9.46 -12.37
C ASN A 51 -3.60 8.76 -11.12
N TYR A 52 -4.00 7.51 -10.89
CA TYR A 52 -3.39 6.74 -9.80
C TYR A 52 -1.92 6.48 -10.13
N PHE A 53 -1.66 5.94 -11.32
CA PHE A 53 -0.30 5.74 -11.83
C PHE A 53 0.20 7.01 -12.52
N GLY A 54 0.73 7.92 -11.72
CA GLY A 54 1.49 9.08 -12.16
C GLY A 54 0.93 10.45 -11.77
N GLY A 55 -0.18 10.51 -11.02
CA GLY A 55 -0.80 11.77 -10.62
C GLY A 55 -1.08 12.68 -11.80
N VAL A 56 -0.40 13.83 -11.87
CA VAL A 56 -0.51 14.79 -12.99
C VAL A 56 0.32 14.43 -14.22
N VAL A 57 1.17 13.40 -14.12
CA VAL A 57 1.93 12.81 -15.23
C VAL A 57 1.23 11.51 -15.63
N ASP A 58 0.80 11.37 -16.88
CA ASP A 58 0.19 10.13 -17.33
C ASP A 58 1.27 9.07 -17.64
N ILE A 59 1.59 8.22 -16.65
CA ILE A 59 2.58 7.13 -16.81
C ILE A 59 2.11 6.10 -17.85
N PRO A 60 0.85 5.62 -17.85
CA PRO A 60 0.33 4.79 -18.94
C PRO A 60 0.59 5.39 -20.32
N ARG A 61 0.29 6.68 -20.54
CA ARG A 61 0.55 7.34 -21.81
C ARG A 61 2.04 7.43 -22.14
N LEU A 62 2.87 7.79 -21.16
CA LEU A 62 4.32 7.84 -21.32
C LEU A 62 4.90 6.48 -21.78
N LEU A 63 4.35 5.36 -21.28
CA LEU A 63 4.74 4.03 -21.75
C LEU A 63 4.18 3.71 -23.15
N VAL A 64 2.96 4.15 -23.46
CA VAL A 64 2.39 3.98 -24.82
C VAL A 64 3.19 4.76 -25.86
N ASP A 65 3.65 5.97 -25.55
CA ASP A 65 4.49 6.77 -26.44
C ASP A 65 5.84 6.09 -26.73
N GLU A 66 6.30 5.23 -25.81
CA GLU A 66 7.46 4.35 -25.99
C GLU A 66 7.12 3.02 -26.68
N GLY A 67 5.87 2.82 -27.11
CA GLY A 67 5.39 1.66 -27.86
C GLY A 67 4.97 0.45 -27.01
N TYR A 68 4.78 0.62 -25.69
CA TYR A 68 4.22 -0.44 -24.84
C TYR A 68 2.69 -0.44 -24.88
N THR A 69 2.07 -1.59 -24.63
CA THR A 69 0.64 -1.63 -24.29
C THR A 69 0.47 -1.70 -22.78
N VAL A 70 -0.39 -0.83 -22.24
CA VAL A 70 -0.67 -0.74 -20.80
C VAL A 70 -2.16 -0.99 -20.56
N ILE A 71 -2.47 -1.80 -19.55
CA ILE A 71 -3.83 -2.03 -19.06
C ILE A 71 -3.89 -1.55 -17.61
N VAL A 72 -4.77 -0.62 -17.28
CA VAL A 72 -4.98 -0.16 -15.90
C VAL A 72 -6.22 -0.82 -15.33
N ALA A 73 -6.08 -1.55 -14.22
CA ALA A 73 -7.17 -2.30 -13.59
C ALA A 73 -7.82 -1.52 -12.44
N PRO A 74 -9.09 -1.07 -12.54
CA PRO A 74 -9.83 -0.45 -11.45
C PRO A 74 -10.38 -1.51 -10.49
N VAL A 75 -9.51 -2.05 -9.65
CA VAL A 75 -9.91 -2.98 -8.57
C VAL A 75 -10.30 -2.22 -7.31
N ALA A 76 -11.16 -2.83 -6.49
CA ALA A 76 -11.77 -2.20 -5.33
C ALA A 76 -10.72 -1.64 -4.34
N PRO A 77 -10.83 -0.36 -3.94
CA PRO A 77 -9.79 0.33 -3.18
C PRO A 77 -9.60 -0.18 -1.76
N ILE A 78 -10.66 -0.72 -1.14
CA ILE A 78 -10.65 -1.07 0.29
C ILE A 78 -11.16 -2.50 0.57
N SER A 79 -11.33 -3.30 -0.48
CA SER A 79 -11.74 -4.70 -0.36
C SER A 79 -10.57 -5.64 -0.03
N THR A 80 -10.90 -6.89 0.29
CA THR A 80 -9.91 -7.96 0.48
C THR A 80 -9.11 -8.24 -0.79
N ASN A 81 -7.95 -8.86 -0.64
CA ASN A 81 -7.18 -9.38 -1.77
C ASN A 81 -7.96 -10.45 -2.55
N TRP A 82 -8.90 -11.17 -1.91
CA TRP A 82 -9.79 -12.13 -2.60
C TRP A 82 -10.73 -11.42 -3.58
N GLU A 83 -11.51 -10.45 -3.09
CA GLU A 83 -12.43 -9.67 -3.92
C GLU A 83 -11.69 -9.00 -5.08
N ARG A 84 -10.58 -8.35 -4.77
CA ARG A 84 -9.73 -7.67 -5.76
C ARG A 84 -9.13 -8.64 -6.78
N ALA A 85 -8.78 -9.88 -6.38
CA ALA A 85 -8.32 -10.91 -7.31
C ALA A 85 -9.45 -11.40 -8.23
N CYS A 86 -10.68 -11.54 -7.73
CA CYS A 86 -11.85 -11.88 -8.54
C CYS A 86 -12.16 -10.77 -9.56
N GLU A 87 -12.12 -9.51 -9.13
CA GLU A 87 -12.30 -8.34 -9.99
C GLU A 87 -11.24 -8.25 -11.07
N LEU A 88 -9.96 -8.35 -10.69
CA LEU A 88 -8.83 -8.32 -11.63
C LEU A 88 -8.91 -9.45 -12.65
N TYR A 89 -9.16 -10.68 -12.18
CA TYR A 89 -9.35 -11.83 -13.06
C TYR A 89 -10.48 -11.58 -14.05
N ARG A 90 -11.63 -11.12 -13.56
CA ARG A 90 -12.81 -10.90 -14.38
C ARG A 90 -12.58 -9.79 -15.41
N GLN A 91 -12.03 -8.65 -15.01
CA GLN A 91 -11.71 -7.54 -15.91
C GLN A 91 -10.77 -7.98 -17.05
N LEU A 92 -9.76 -8.78 -16.76
CA LEU A 92 -8.79 -9.22 -17.77
C LEU A 92 -9.30 -10.36 -18.66
N THR A 93 -10.16 -11.24 -18.13
CA THR A 93 -10.74 -12.38 -18.90
C THR A 93 -12.00 -12.01 -19.67
N PHE A 94 -12.67 -10.92 -19.29
CA PHE A 94 -13.86 -10.40 -19.99
C PHE A 94 -13.56 -10.01 -21.44
N GLY A 95 -12.34 -9.54 -21.72
CA GLY A 95 -11.88 -9.25 -23.08
C GLY A 95 -12.46 -7.98 -23.68
N LYS A 96 -13.01 -7.09 -22.84
CA LYS A 96 -13.47 -5.76 -23.25
C LYS A 96 -12.90 -4.74 -22.29
N PHE A 97 -12.46 -3.61 -22.85
CA PHE A 97 -11.82 -2.53 -22.11
C PHE A 97 -12.60 -1.22 -22.28
N SER A 98 -12.44 -0.31 -21.33
CA SER A 98 -12.64 1.12 -21.54
C SER A 98 -11.50 1.62 -22.44
N LYS A 99 -11.79 2.55 -23.34
CA LYS A 99 -10.81 3.07 -24.30
C LYS A 99 -10.40 4.49 -23.92
N VAL A 100 -9.15 4.84 -24.26
CA VAL A 100 -8.62 6.19 -24.08
C VAL A 100 -8.56 6.87 -25.43
N ASP A 101 -9.20 8.02 -25.53
CA ASP A 101 -9.08 8.90 -26.68
C ASP A 101 -7.64 9.41 -26.79
N GLN A 102 -6.99 9.08 -27.89
CA GLN A 102 -5.55 9.28 -28.06
C GLN A 102 -5.15 10.75 -28.26
N GLU A 103 -6.10 11.62 -28.61
CA GLU A 103 -5.88 13.05 -28.86
C GLU A 103 -6.11 13.87 -27.59
N THR A 104 -7.16 13.56 -26.86
CA THR A 104 -7.62 14.32 -25.69
C THR A 104 -7.18 13.72 -24.36
N GLY A 105 -6.80 12.44 -24.34
CA GLY A 105 -6.52 11.69 -23.12
C GLY A 105 -7.78 11.32 -22.32
N PHE A 106 -8.97 11.60 -22.85
CA PHE A 106 -10.23 11.29 -22.17
C PHE A 106 -10.47 9.78 -22.13
N VAL A 107 -10.90 9.27 -20.97
CA VAL A 107 -11.24 7.85 -20.81
C VAL A 107 -12.75 7.68 -21.01
N ASP A 108 -13.14 6.92 -22.04
CA ASP A 108 -14.51 6.47 -22.23
C ASP A 108 -14.79 5.27 -21.32
N GLU A 109 -15.16 5.56 -20.07
CA GLU A 109 -15.42 4.55 -19.04
C GLU A 109 -16.71 3.77 -19.32
N VAL A 110 -16.61 2.44 -19.38
CA VAL A 110 -17.75 1.54 -19.53
C VAL A 110 -17.95 0.69 -18.26
N TYR A 111 -19.20 0.57 -17.83
CA TYR A 111 -19.63 -0.06 -16.57
C TYR A 111 -20.54 -1.26 -16.84
N ASP A 112 -19.96 -2.39 -17.24
CA ASP A 112 -20.71 -3.61 -17.59
C ASP A 112 -19.98 -4.90 -17.19
N VAL A 113 -19.00 -4.79 -16.27
CA VAL A 113 -18.28 -5.96 -15.75
C VAL A 113 -19.05 -6.52 -14.57
N ASP A 114 -19.65 -7.69 -14.76
CA ASP A 114 -20.25 -8.46 -13.68
C ASP A 114 -19.20 -9.38 -13.05
N VAL A 115 -19.08 -9.33 -11.71
CA VAL A 115 -18.08 -10.02 -10.91
C VAL A 115 -18.76 -10.96 -9.92
N ASP A 116 -18.31 -12.21 -9.89
CA ASP A 116 -18.68 -13.24 -8.92
C ASP A 116 -17.54 -13.39 -7.90
N TYR A 117 -17.85 -13.31 -6.61
CA TYR A 117 -16.89 -13.49 -5.51
C TYR A 117 -16.92 -14.92 -4.93
N GLY A 118 -17.81 -15.79 -5.41
CA GLY A 118 -17.93 -17.18 -4.97
C GLY A 118 -18.39 -17.34 -3.53
N ASN A 119 -18.02 -18.44 -2.89
CA ASN A 119 -18.45 -18.81 -1.54
C ASN A 119 -17.49 -18.32 -0.44
N TYR A 120 -16.66 -17.32 -0.74
CA TYR A 120 -15.60 -16.83 0.16
C TYR A 120 -16.12 -16.39 1.54
N PHE A 121 -17.30 -15.77 1.57
CA PHE A 121 -17.90 -15.22 2.78
C PHE A 121 -18.74 -16.24 3.58
N ALA A 122 -18.86 -17.48 3.10
CA ALA A 122 -19.73 -18.49 3.73
C ALA A 122 -19.29 -18.91 5.15
N ALA A 123 -18.00 -18.75 5.47
CA ALA A 123 -17.45 -19.14 6.77
C ALA A 123 -17.91 -18.23 7.94
N ASP A 124 -18.33 -16.99 7.64
CA ASP A 124 -18.81 -16.03 8.63
C ASP A 124 -20.04 -15.28 8.08
N GLN A 125 -21.17 -15.98 8.04
CA GLN A 125 -22.41 -15.44 7.51
C GLN A 125 -22.96 -14.25 8.33
N ALA A 126 -22.56 -14.12 9.60
CA ALA A 126 -22.98 -13.00 10.45
C ALA A 126 -22.37 -11.66 9.98
N HIS A 127 -21.15 -11.70 9.44
CA HIS A 127 -20.43 -10.54 8.92
C HIS A 127 -20.21 -10.60 7.40
N ALA A 128 -21.04 -11.37 6.68
CA ALA A 128 -21.00 -11.47 5.23
C ALA A 128 -21.69 -10.27 4.53
N PRO A 129 -21.28 -9.93 3.29
CA PRO A 129 -21.97 -8.96 2.44
C PRO A 129 -23.44 -9.35 2.18
N GLU A 130 -24.25 -8.41 1.68
CA GLU A 130 -25.64 -8.69 1.26
C GLU A 130 -25.65 -9.68 0.08
N GLU A 131 -24.67 -9.57 -0.83
CA GLU A 131 -24.54 -10.40 -2.02
C GLU A 131 -23.09 -10.90 -2.20
N THR A 132 -22.93 -12.05 -2.85
CA THR A 132 -21.60 -12.59 -3.24
C THR A 132 -21.24 -12.30 -4.70
N HIS A 133 -21.96 -11.39 -5.34
CA HIS A 133 -21.71 -10.94 -6.70
C HIS A 133 -22.06 -9.45 -6.83
N THR A 134 -21.62 -8.84 -7.93
CA THR A 134 -21.88 -7.44 -8.24
C THR A 134 -21.95 -7.25 -9.75
N THR A 135 -22.75 -6.28 -10.21
CA THR A 135 -22.95 -6.00 -11.62
C THR A 135 -22.54 -4.57 -11.97
N GLY A 136 -22.24 -4.34 -13.24
CA GLY A 136 -21.93 -2.98 -13.73
C GLY A 136 -20.65 -2.37 -13.15
N ARG A 137 -19.63 -3.19 -12.88
CA ARG A 137 -18.30 -2.68 -12.53
C ARG A 137 -17.60 -2.08 -13.73
N ARG A 138 -16.64 -1.18 -13.45
CA ARG A 138 -15.77 -0.58 -14.46
C ARG A 138 -14.97 -1.66 -15.20
N ARG A 139 -14.88 -1.52 -16.52
CA ARG A 139 -13.88 -2.25 -17.31
C ARG A 139 -12.48 -1.75 -16.97
N ALA A 140 -11.49 -2.63 -17.13
CA ALA A 140 -10.10 -2.19 -17.19
C ALA A 140 -9.89 -1.22 -18.37
N ILE A 141 -8.94 -0.30 -18.23
CA ILE A 141 -8.68 0.76 -19.21
C ILE A 141 -7.50 0.32 -20.07
N LEU A 142 -7.68 0.32 -21.38
CA LEU A 142 -6.64 -0.06 -22.35
C LEU A 142 -5.99 1.19 -22.94
N PHE A 143 -4.67 1.28 -22.76
CA PHE A 143 -3.79 2.26 -23.36
C PHE A 143 -2.91 1.54 -24.39
N THR A 144 -3.17 1.75 -25.68
CA THR A 144 -2.40 1.12 -26.76
C THR A 144 -2.44 1.94 -28.05
N GLN A 145 -1.42 1.76 -28.88
CA GLN A 145 -1.40 2.21 -30.28
C GLN A 145 -1.72 1.06 -31.26
N SER A 146 -1.89 -0.17 -30.78
CA SER A 146 -2.13 -1.35 -31.61
C SER A 146 -3.61 -1.72 -31.67
N SER A 147 -4.09 -2.07 -32.87
CA SER A 147 -5.42 -2.65 -33.09
C SER A 147 -5.52 -4.11 -32.63
N ASP A 148 -4.40 -4.77 -32.32
CA ASP A 148 -4.38 -6.20 -31.94
C ASP A 148 -5.07 -6.48 -30.58
N PHE A 149 -5.41 -5.42 -29.83
CA PHE A 149 -6.04 -5.52 -28.52
C PHE A 149 -7.56 -5.41 -28.52
N ASP A 150 -8.20 -5.19 -29.67
CA ASP A 150 -9.67 -5.08 -29.76
C ASP A 150 -10.38 -6.38 -29.32
N ASP A 151 -9.80 -7.55 -29.61
CA ASP A 151 -10.30 -8.88 -29.21
C ASP A 151 -9.40 -9.56 -28.15
N TRP A 152 -8.47 -8.82 -27.56
CA TRP A 152 -7.54 -9.40 -26.60
C TRP A 152 -8.24 -9.72 -25.27
N LYS A 153 -7.93 -10.90 -24.75
CA LYS A 153 -8.36 -11.34 -23.41
C LYS A 153 -7.25 -12.13 -22.75
N TRP A 154 -7.20 -12.10 -21.42
CA TRP A 154 -6.24 -12.88 -20.65
C TRP A 154 -6.68 -14.35 -20.56
N HIS A 155 -6.57 -15.05 -21.68
CA HIS A 155 -6.88 -16.47 -21.80
C HIS A 155 -5.76 -17.16 -22.57
N GLY A 156 -4.73 -17.61 -21.87
CA GLY A 156 -3.49 -18.15 -22.47
C GLY A 156 -2.50 -17.09 -22.96
N ASN A 157 -2.98 -15.87 -23.23
CA ASN A 157 -2.15 -14.70 -23.52
C ASN A 157 -1.31 -14.29 -22.30
N LYS A 158 -0.09 -13.84 -22.57
CA LYS A 158 0.90 -13.47 -21.55
C LYS A 158 0.71 -12.03 -21.10
N ILE A 159 1.02 -11.74 -19.84
CA ILE A 159 1.02 -10.39 -19.27
C ILE A 159 2.19 -10.18 -18.30
N HIS A 160 2.55 -8.92 -18.10
CA HIS A 160 3.39 -8.49 -16.98
C HIS A 160 2.55 -7.70 -15.99
N PHE A 161 2.67 -7.95 -14.69
CA PHE A 161 2.07 -7.10 -13.67
C PHE A 161 3.08 -6.10 -13.12
N VAL A 162 2.64 -4.85 -12.96
CA VAL A 162 3.31 -3.84 -12.13
C VAL A 162 2.31 -3.39 -11.09
N CYS A 163 2.66 -3.61 -9.83
CA CYS A 163 1.76 -3.47 -8.70
C CYS A 163 2.31 -2.43 -7.73
N HIS A 164 1.42 -1.60 -7.18
CA HIS A 164 1.73 -0.71 -6.08
C HIS A 164 1.01 -1.15 -4.81
N SER A 165 1.67 -1.04 -3.65
CA SER A 165 1.05 -1.23 -2.34
C SER A 165 0.30 -2.58 -2.24
N GLN A 166 -0.95 -2.62 -1.75
CA GLN A 166 -1.77 -3.85 -1.65
C GLN A 166 -1.91 -4.62 -2.99
N GLY A 167 -1.74 -3.96 -4.14
CA GLY A 167 -1.81 -4.59 -5.47
C GLY A 167 -0.86 -5.78 -5.62
N GLY A 168 0.31 -5.73 -4.96
CA GLY A 168 1.25 -6.85 -4.98
C GLY A 168 0.71 -8.10 -4.29
N ASN A 169 0.07 -7.95 -3.13
CA ASN A 169 -0.59 -9.05 -2.43
C ASN A 169 -1.84 -9.56 -3.18
N THR A 170 -2.56 -8.67 -3.87
CA THR A 170 -3.69 -9.03 -4.73
C THR A 170 -3.24 -9.94 -5.87
N VAL A 171 -2.19 -9.55 -6.60
CA VAL A 171 -1.65 -10.35 -7.71
C VAL A 171 -1.01 -11.65 -7.20
N ARG A 172 -0.32 -11.61 -6.06
CA ARG A 172 0.22 -12.81 -5.40
C ARG A 172 -0.90 -13.82 -5.11
N TYR A 173 -2.04 -13.35 -4.60
CA TYR A 173 -3.18 -14.22 -4.34
C TYR A 173 -3.80 -14.73 -5.64
N LEU A 174 -4.04 -13.86 -6.62
CA LEU A 174 -4.56 -14.23 -7.94
C LEU A 174 -3.71 -15.32 -8.60
N ILE A 175 -2.38 -15.18 -8.63
CA ILE A 175 -1.48 -16.20 -9.20
C ILE A 175 -1.61 -17.52 -8.45
N SER A 176 -1.71 -17.50 -7.11
CA SER A 176 -1.95 -18.72 -6.35
C SER A 176 -3.28 -19.39 -6.70
N LEU A 177 -4.36 -18.62 -6.89
CA LEU A 177 -5.68 -19.14 -7.29
C LEU A 177 -5.63 -19.72 -8.70
N MET A 178 -4.93 -19.06 -9.64
CA MET A 178 -4.74 -19.53 -11.01
C MET A 178 -3.87 -20.79 -11.10
N ALA A 179 -2.92 -20.95 -10.19
CA ALA A 179 -2.01 -22.09 -10.15
C ALA A 179 -2.67 -23.37 -9.61
N ARG A 180 -3.50 -23.28 -8.57
CA ARG A 180 -4.03 -24.45 -7.83
C ARG A 180 -5.55 -24.59 -7.86
N GLY A 181 -6.27 -23.60 -8.40
CA GLY A 181 -7.71 -23.47 -8.27
C GLY A 181 -8.17 -23.04 -6.87
N ALA A 182 -9.48 -22.77 -6.74
CA ALA A 182 -10.12 -22.36 -5.48
C ALA A 182 -11.10 -23.40 -4.92
N ALA A 183 -11.21 -24.59 -5.54
CA ALA A 183 -12.21 -25.61 -5.19
C ALA A 183 -13.62 -24.98 -5.05
N ASP A 184 -14.37 -25.36 -4.02
CA ASP A 184 -15.75 -24.90 -3.80
C ASP A 184 -15.85 -23.41 -3.43
N LEU A 185 -14.74 -22.74 -3.12
CA LEU A 185 -14.76 -21.30 -2.85
C LEU A 185 -15.03 -20.49 -4.11
N HIS A 186 -14.63 -20.97 -5.30
CA HIS A 186 -14.90 -20.28 -6.56
C HIS A 186 -14.87 -21.23 -7.77
N PRO A 187 -15.97 -21.99 -8.00
CA PRO A 187 -16.01 -23.05 -9.00
C PRO A 187 -16.11 -22.54 -10.45
N THR A 188 -16.17 -21.22 -10.68
CA THR A 188 -16.31 -20.63 -12.01
C THR A 188 -15.00 -19.98 -12.48
N TYR A 189 -14.43 -19.03 -11.74
CA TYR A 189 -13.21 -18.32 -12.15
C TYR A 189 -11.96 -19.14 -11.92
N PHE A 190 -11.92 -19.90 -10.84
CA PHE A 190 -10.73 -20.63 -10.38
C PHE A 190 -10.97 -22.14 -10.36
N LYS A 191 -11.76 -22.64 -11.32
CA LYS A 191 -11.98 -24.07 -11.55
C LYS A 191 -10.72 -24.78 -12.03
N ASP A 192 -10.09 -24.23 -13.07
CA ASP A 192 -8.92 -24.82 -13.70
C ASP A 192 -7.63 -24.32 -13.04
N ALA A 193 -6.70 -25.25 -12.81
CA ALA A 193 -5.37 -25.01 -12.25
C ALA A 193 -4.32 -24.78 -13.35
N GLU A 194 -3.05 -24.57 -12.94
CA GLU A 194 -1.88 -24.43 -13.82
C GLU A 194 -1.88 -23.23 -14.80
N ARG A 195 -2.73 -22.23 -14.55
CA ARG A 195 -2.84 -21.02 -15.37
C ARG A 195 -1.92 -19.88 -14.90
N ASP A 196 -1.12 -20.11 -13.87
CA ASP A 196 -0.10 -19.17 -13.38
C ASP A 196 0.95 -18.82 -14.45
N SER A 197 1.20 -19.73 -15.38
CA SER A 197 2.07 -19.47 -16.53
C SER A 197 1.58 -18.36 -17.47
N TRP A 198 0.31 -17.92 -17.38
CA TRP A 198 -0.19 -16.77 -18.16
C TRP A 198 0.43 -15.45 -17.68
N THR A 199 1.03 -15.44 -16.50
CA THR A 199 1.84 -14.32 -16.00
C THR A 199 3.30 -14.56 -16.34
N VAL A 200 3.97 -13.57 -16.93
CA VAL A 200 5.41 -13.62 -17.18
C VAL A 200 6.17 -13.10 -15.98
N SER A 201 5.78 -11.92 -15.49
CA SER A 201 6.43 -11.29 -14.34
C SER A 201 5.50 -10.47 -13.46
N VAL A 202 5.94 -10.23 -12.25
CA VAL A 202 5.33 -9.29 -11.29
C VAL A 202 6.42 -8.36 -10.77
N THR A 203 6.20 -7.06 -10.85
CA THR A 203 7.02 -6.04 -10.18
C THR A 203 6.20 -5.38 -9.08
N THR A 204 6.71 -5.32 -7.86
CA THR A 204 6.01 -4.68 -6.74
C THR A 204 6.73 -3.44 -6.23
N LEU A 205 5.97 -2.35 -6.04
CA LEU A 205 6.40 -1.08 -5.48
C LEU A 205 5.70 -0.90 -4.11
N GLY A 206 6.47 -0.75 -3.02
CA GLY A 206 5.90 -0.42 -1.71
C GLY A 206 4.91 -1.46 -1.16
N THR A 207 4.94 -2.71 -1.63
CA THR A 207 3.92 -3.71 -1.27
C THR A 207 4.13 -4.22 0.17
N PRO A 208 3.10 -4.26 1.02
CA PRO A 208 3.22 -4.84 2.36
C PRO A 208 3.21 -6.38 2.32
N HIS A 209 4.26 -7.02 1.79
CA HIS A 209 4.32 -8.48 1.62
C HIS A 209 4.28 -9.26 2.94
N ARG A 210 4.58 -8.58 4.06
CA ARG A 210 4.53 -9.08 5.44
C ARG A 210 3.55 -8.26 6.31
N GLY A 211 2.71 -7.44 5.70
CA GLY A 211 1.77 -6.52 6.38
C GLY A 211 2.38 -5.16 6.72
N THR A 212 1.56 -4.25 7.23
CA THR A 212 1.97 -2.91 7.67
C THR A 212 1.41 -2.59 9.06
N THR A 213 2.15 -1.79 9.83
CA THR A 213 1.72 -1.30 11.15
C THR A 213 0.87 -0.02 11.08
N VAL A 214 0.62 0.53 9.88
CA VAL A 214 -0.18 1.76 9.72
C VAL A 214 -1.61 1.62 10.26
N ILE A 215 -2.18 0.42 10.18
CA ILE A 215 -3.53 0.16 10.69
C ILE A 215 -3.53 0.18 12.22
N ASP A 216 -2.50 -0.39 12.86
CA ASP A 216 -2.32 -0.33 14.31
C ASP A 216 -2.16 1.13 14.78
N VAL A 217 -1.39 1.91 14.03
CA VAL A 217 -1.21 3.36 14.26
C VAL A 217 -2.55 4.09 14.21
N LEU A 218 -3.35 3.86 13.17
CA LEU A 218 -4.66 4.52 13.01
C LEU A 218 -5.63 4.15 14.15
N GLU A 219 -5.63 2.88 14.57
CA GLU A 219 -6.44 2.39 15.68
C GLU A 219 -6.01 3.00 17.03
N GLN A 220 -4.72 3.22 17.24
CA GLN A 220 -4.18 3.82 18.47
C GLN A 220 -4.36 5.35 18.51
N PHE A 221 -4.18 6.02 17.38
CA PHE A 221 -4.28 7.49 17.27
C PHE A 221 -5.65 8.00 17.69
N VAL A 222 -6.68 7.20 17.39
CA VAL A 222 -8.08 7.54 17.61
C VAL A 222 -8.63 6.67 18.74
N SER A 223 -8.56 7.16 19.98
CA SER A 223 -9.32 6.57 21.08
C SER A 223 -10.81 6.87 20.85
N ARG A 224 -11.51 6.05 20.07
CA ARG A 224 -12.96 6.20 19.85
C ARG A 224 -13.69 4.97 20.34
N SER A 225 -14.91 5.19 20.82
CA SER A 225 -15.82 4.05 20.98
C SER A 225 -16.11 3.46 19.59
N ARG A 226 -16.31 2.14 19.51
CA ARG A 226 -16.63 1.46 18.25
C ARG A 226 -17.79 2.11 17.51
N HIS A 227 -18.79 2.60 18.25
CA HIS A 227 -19.94 3.31 17.67
C HIS A 227 -19.57 4.63 16.99
N GLN A 228 -18.63 5.40 17.55
CA GLN A 228 -18.14 6.63 16.93
C GLN A 228 -17.30 6.37 15.68
N ALA A 229 -16.50 5.29 15.69
CA ALA A 229 -15.74 4.86 14.52
C ALA A 229 -16.69 4.42 13.38
N LEU A 230 -17.68 3.58 13.71
CA LEU A 230 -18.74 3.17 12.78
C LEU A 230 -19.42 4.36 12.11
N GLY A 231 -19.89 5.34 12.90
CA GLY A 231 -20.59 6.50 12.37
C GLY A 231 -19.74 7.33 11.39
N LEU A 232 -18.45 7.51 11.66
CA LEU A 232 -17.56 8.21 10.73
C LEU A 232 -17.37 7.45 9.41
N VAL A 233 -17.07 6.15 9.49
CA VAL A 233 -16.84 5.33 8.29
C VAL A 233 -18.12 5.26 7.47
N ALA A 234 -19.27 5.10 8.13
CA ALA A 234 -20.57 5.09 7.46
C ALA A 234 -20.88 6.40 6.74
N ARG A 235 -20.55 7.56 7.33
CA ARG A 235 -20.70 8.87 6.65
C ARG A 235 -19.81 9.01 5.42
N LEU A 236 -18.56 8.57 5.53
CA LEU A 236 -17.63 8.58 4.40
C LEU A 236 -18.15 7.67 3.28
N PHE A 237 -18.59 6.46 3.62
CA PHE A 237 -19.11 5.48 2.68
C PHE A 237 -20.42 5.95 2.03
N ALA A 238 -21.34 6.53 2.82
CA ALA A 238 -22.57 7.13 2.31
C ALA A 238 -22.28 8.22 1.28
N THR A 239 -21.33 9.12 1.60
CA THR A 239 -20.95 10.23 0.73
C THR A 239 -20.33 9.73 -0.58
N ALA A 240 -19.47 8.71 -0.52
CA ALA A 240 -18.83 8.15 -1.71
C ALA A 240 -19.78 7.32 -2.59
N SER A 241 -20.81 6.70 -2.01
CA SER A 241 -21.64 5.69 -2.68
C SER A 241 -23.10 6.09 -2.95
N PHE A 242 -23.51 7.33 -2.64
CA PHE A 242 -24.90 7.76 -2.83
C PHE A 242 -25.33 7.84 -4.31
N TYR A 243 -24.43 8.26 -5.19
CA TYR A 243 -24.67 8.28 -6.63
C TYR A 243 -24.46 6.90 -7.26
N PRO A 244 -25.07 6.61 -8.43
CA PRO A 244 -24.77 5.39 -9.18
C PRO A 244 -23.28 5.34 -9.57
N PRO A 245 -22.70 4.15 -9.79
CA PRO A 245 -21.25 3.97 -9.99
C PRO A 245 -20.61 4.88 -11.05
N ASP A 246 -21.33 5.16 -12.15
CA ASP A 246 -20.91 6.04 -13.25
C ASP A 246 -20.79 7.52 -12.87
N LYS A 247 -21.36 7.92 -11.72
CA LYS A 247 -21.35 9.30 -11.21
C LYS A 247 -20.56 9.47 -9.92
N ARG A 248 -19.93 8.41 -9.41
CA ARG A 248 -19.11 8.48 -8.19
C ARG A 248 -17.74 9.07 -8.54
N ALA A 249 -17.39 10.18 -7.90
CA ALA A 249 -16.06 10.78 -8.01
C ALA A 249 -14.97 9.82 -7.51
N TYR A 250 -15.27 9.04 -6.48
CA TYR A 250 -14.41 7.98 -5.95
C TYR A 250 -15.29 6.78 -5.62
N ASP A 251 -15.18 5.70 -6.41
CA ASP A 251 -16.01 4.52 -6.25
C ASP A 251 -15.34 3.50 -5.31
N LEU A 252 -15.95 3.28 -4.15
CA LEU A 252 -15.47 2.29 -3.17
C LEU A 252 -15.63 0.85 -3.66
N GLN A 253 -16.48 0.62 -4.65
CA GLN A 253 -16.82 -0.68 -5.18
C GLN A 253 -17.36 -1.66 -4.10
N LEU A 254 -18.12 -1.16 -3.13
CA LEU A 254 -18.68 -1.97 -2.03
C LEU A 254 -20.19 -2.25 -2.17
N ASP A 255 -20.76 -2.15 -3.38
CA ASP A 255 -22.19 -2.31 -3.63
C ASP A 255 -22.74 -3.66 -3.15
N HIS A 256 -21.99 -4.75 -3.31
CA HIS A 256 -22.37 -6.09 -2.85
C HIS A 256 -22.45 -6.20 -1.31
N TRP A 257 -21.75 -5.34 -0.57
CA TRP A 257 -21.92 -5.20 0.88
C TRP A 257 -23.22 -4.49 1.27
N GLY A 258 -23.96 -3.94 0.30
CA GLY A 258 -25.08 -3.03 0.53
C GLY A 258 -24.64 -1.57 0.72
N VAL A 259 -23.37 -1.24 0.45
CA VAL A 259 -22.83 0.14 0.54
C VAL A 259 -23.09 0.88 -0.77
N CYS A 260 -24.38 1.05 -1.07
CA CYS A 260 -24.90 1.76 -2.23
C CYS A 260 -26.30 2.30 -1.90
N ARG A 261 -26.76 3.27 -2.69
CA ARG A 261 -28.12 3.81 -2.56
C ARG A 261 -29.16 2.78 -3.05
N LYS A 262 -30.15 2.47 -2.21
CA LYS A 262 -31.30 1.63 -2.59
C LYS A 262 -32.35 2.44 -3.36
N SER A 263 -33.25 1.76 -4.07
CA SER A 263 -34.29 2.43 -4.87
C SER A 263 -35.15 3.35 -4.00
N ASN A 264 -35.35 4.59 -4.45
CA ASN A 264 -36.09 5.66 -3.76
C ASN A 264 -35.54 6.08 -2.37
N GLU A 265 -34.34 5.62 -2.00
CA GLU A 265 -33.72 5.98 -0.71
C GLU A 265 -33.24 7.45 -0.73
N THR A 266 -33.51 8.23 0.32
CA THR A 266 -32.87 9.55 0.48
C THR A 266 -31.44 9.40 1.00
N PHE A 267 -30.66 10.49 1.00
CA PHE A 267 -29.30 10.43 1.56
C PHE A 267 -29.33 10.11 3.06
N GLN A 268 -30.30 10.68 3.79
CA GLN A 268 -30.49 10.46 5.21
C GLN A 268 -30.88 9.00 5.51
N ASP A 269 -31.81 8.43 4.74
CA ASP A 269 -32.19 7.02 4.90
C ASP A 269 -30.99 6.07 4.67
N MET A 270 -30.19 6.35 3.63
CA MET A 270 -28.97 5.59 3.36
C MET A 270 -27.99 5.70 4.53
N LEU A 271 -27.79 6.92 5.05
CA LEU A 271 -26.89 7.14 6.16
C LEU A 271 -27.32 6.39 7.42
N GLU A 272 -28.60 6.47 7.79
CA GLU A 272 -29.15 5.74 8.94
C GLU A 272 -28.96 4.21 8.79
N ARG A 273 -29.18 3.68 7.59
CA ARG A 273 -28.95 2.26 7.29
C ARG A 273 -27.48 1.87 7.41
N LEU A 274 -26.57 2.70 6.89
CA LEU A 274 -25.13 2.42 6.95
C LEU A 274 -24.56 2.59 8.37
N GLU A 275 -25.12 3.48 9.19
CA GLU A 275 -24.75 3.66 10.61
C GLU A 275 -25.36 2.60 11.54
N SER A 276 -26.33 1.80 11.07
CA SER A 276 -27.02 0.80 11.90
C SER A 276 -26.09 -0.31 12.41
N VAL A 277 -26.33 -0.75 13.65
CA VAL A 277 -25.70 -1.95 14.21
C VAL A 277 -26.17 -3.17 13.40
N ASN A 278 -25.25 -4.05 13.02
CA ASN A 278 -25.46 -5.14 12.05
C ASN A 278 -25.77 -4.68 10.62
N GLY A 279 -25.68 -3.39 10.33
CA GLY A 279 -25.77 -2.84 8.97
C GLY A 279 -24.53 -3.10 8.12
N PRO A 280 -24.55 -2.72 6.83
CA PRO A 280 -23.44 -2.95 5.88
C PRO A 280 -22.05 -2.57 6.38
N VAL A 281 -21.91 -1.35 6.92
CA VAL A 281 -20.61 -0.82 7.36
C VAL A 281 -20.15 -1.48 8.65
N TRP A 282 -21.09 -1.78 9.55
CA TRP A 282 -20.80 -2.53 10.77
C TRP A 282 -20.26 -3.91 10.43
N LYS A 283 -20.93 -4.65 9.53
CA LYS A 283 -20.49 -5.99 9.10
C LYS A 283 -19.11 -5.93 8.45
N TRP A 284 -18.90 -4.96 7.56
CA TRP A 284 -17.60 -4.78 6.91
C TRP A 284 -16.48 -4.50 7.93
N LEU A 285 -16.70 -3.58 8.88
CA LEU A 285 -15.71 -3.20 9.91
C LEU A 285 -15.42 -4.32 10.93
N GLU A 286 -16.43 -5.06 11.35
CA GLU A 286 -16.28 -6.12 12.36
C GLU A 286 -15.84 -7.46 11.76
N SER A 287 -15.95 -7.62 10.44
CA SER A 287 -15.36 -8.77 9.76
C SER A 287 -13.84 -8.65 9.66
N GLU A 288 -13.18 -9.79 9.53
CA GLU A 288 -11.80 -9.82 9.03
C GLU A 288 -11.73 -9.82 7.48
N ASN A 289 -12.86 -9.64 6.78
CA ASN A 289 -12.95 -9.68 5.32
C ASN A 289 -13.03 -8.27 4.74
N ASN A 290 -12.02 -7.45 5.05
CA ASN A 290 -11.85 -6.12 4.50
C ASN A 290 -10.39 -5.80 4.20
N GLY A 291 -10.13 -4.76 3.41
CA GLY A 291 -8.79 -4.33 3.04
C GLY A 291 -7.96 -3.80 4.21
N LEU A 292 -8.58 -3.32 5.31
CA LEU A 292 -7.81 -2.90 6.50
C LEU A 292 -7.13 -4.11 7.13
N TYR A 293 -7.90 -5.17 7.39
CA TYR A 293 -7.38 -6.41 7.96
C TYR A 293 -6.37 -7.08 7.02
N ASP A 294 -6.67 -7.17 5.72
CA ASP A 294 -5.81 -7.82 4.73
C ASP A 294 -4.44 -7.13 4.51
N ASN A 295 -4.26 -5.89 5.01
CA ASN A 295 -2.98 -5.21 5.03
C ASN A 295 -2.25 -5.29 6.40
N LYS A 296 -2.90 -5.75 7.48
CA LYS A 296 -2.23 -6.02 8.76
C LYS A 296 -1.23 -7.17 8.62
N ILE A 297 -0.26 -7.24 9.54
CA ILE A 297 0.68 -8.37 9.65
C ILE A 297 -0.08 -9.70 9.79
N GLU A 298 -1.11 -9.72 10.62
CA GLU A 298 -1.99 -10.87 10.86
C GLU A 298 -2.78 -11.26 9.60
N GLY A 299 -3.34 -10.27 8.89
CA GLY A 299 -4.10 -10.54 7.66
C GLY A 299 -3.23 -11.05 6.53
N VAL A 300 -2.02 -10.52 6.39
CA VAL A 300 -1.06 -11.01 5.39
C VAL A 300 -0.56 -12.41 5.74
N ASP A 301 -0.35 -12.75 7.02
CA ASP A 301 -0.05 -14.12 7.45
C ASP A 301 -1.20 -15.09 7.15
N ARG A 302 -2.44 -14.67 7.39
CA ARG A 302 -3.64 -15.43 7.00
C ARG A 302 -3.70 -15.65 5.48
N LEU A 303 -3.37 -14.64 4.69
CA LEU A 303 -3.26 -14.76 3.24
C LEU A 303 -2.17 -15.76 2.84
N CYS A 304 -0.98 -15.67 3.43
CA CYS A 304 0.13 -16.58 3.17
C CYS A 304 -0.29 -18.05 3.39
N LYS A 305 -1.02 -18.34 4.48
CA LYS A 305 -1.58 -19.67 4.78
C LYS A 305 -2.61 -20.16 3.76
N LYS A 306 -3.28 -19.24 3.04
CA LYS A 306 -4.24 -19.56 1.96
C LYS A 306 -3.59 -19.65 0.57
N THR A 307 -2.31 -19.33 0.43
CA THR A 307 -1.59 -19.34 -0.86
C THR A 307 -0.59 -20.50 -0.95
N MET A 308 -0.26 -20.95 -2.16
CA MET A 308 0.72 -22.03 -2.39
C MET A 308 2.20 -21.60 -2.34
N GLY A 309 2.49 -20.43 -1.76
CA GLY A 309 3.79 -19.77 -1.92
C GLY A 309 3.92 -19.04 -3.27
N VAL A 310 5.16 -18.79 -3.71
CA VAL A 310 5.47 -18.05 -4.93
C VAL A 310 5.56 -19.00 -6.13
N SER A 311 4.95 -18.67 -7.28
CA SER A 311 4.96 -19.53 -8.46
C SER A 311 6.35 -19.63 -9.08
N GLU A 312 6.84 -20.84 -9.30
CA GLU A 312 8.11 -21.12 -9.96
C GLU A 312 8.10 -20.84 -11.48
N LYS A 313 6.95 -20.46 -12.04
CA LYS A 313 6.80 -20.16 -13.48
C LYS A 313 6.96 -18.67 -13.81
N VAL A 314 6.99 -17.81 -12.80
CA VAL A 314 6.89 -16.35 -12.91
C VAL A 314 8.16 -15.66 -12.37
N PHE A 315 8.59 -14.58 -13.02
CA PHE A 315 9.65 -13.70 -12.51
C PHE A 315 9.09 -12.68 -11.52
N TYR A 316 9.81 -12.41 -10.43
CA TYR A 316 9.38 -11.40 -9.46
C TYR A 316 10.49 -10.39 -9.18
N PHE A 317 10.13 -9.11 -9.17
CA PHE A 317 11.00 -8.00 -8.78
C PHE A 317 10.30 -7.15 -7.71
N SER A 318 11.06 -6.62 -6.77
CA SER A 318 10.53 -5.74 -5.73
C SER A 318 11.42 -4.54 -5.50
N LEU A 319 10.80 -3.39 -5.23
CA LEU A 319 11.44 -2.17 -4.76
C LEU A 319 10.86 -1.78 -3.40
N SER A 320 11.76 -1.41 -2.50
CA SER A 320 11.42 -0.88 -1.18
C SER A 320 11.68 0.63 -1.14
N PHE A 321 10.98 1.32 -0.24
CA PHE A 321 11.04 2.76 -0.10
C PHE A 321 11.04 3.16 1.39
N HIS A 322 11.57 4.34 1.69
CA HIS A 322 11.33 5.00 2.97
C HIS A 322 11.38 6.53 2.84
N ALA A 323 10.67 7.19 3.75
CA ALA A 323 10.53 8.64 3.81
C ALA A 323 10.92 9.20 5.19
N THR A 324 11.95 8.61 5.78
CA THR A 324 12.29 8.78 7.19
C THR A 324 13.75 9.14 7.41
N ASP A 325 13.99 10.02 8.38
CA ASP A 325 15.29 10.33 8.96
C ASP A 325 15.40 9.74 10.37
N ARG A 326 16.62 9.38 10.81
CA ARG A 326 16.86 8.93 12.18
C ARG A 326 16.51 10.04 13.18
N PHE A 327 15.78 9.69 14.24
CA PHE A 327 15.48 10.63 15.32
C PHE A 327 16.79 11.16 15.94
N PRO A 328 16.95 12.48 16.17
CA PRO A 328 18.19 13.05 16.71
C PRO A 328 18.57 12.47 18.07
N LYS A 329 19.80 11.93 18.18
CA LYS A 329 20.34 11.41 19.45
C LYS A 329 20.70 12.54 20.41
N SER A 330 21.17 13.66 19.88
CA SER A 330 21.53 14.86 20.64
C SER A 330 20.48 15.95 20.48
N TRP A 331 20.46 16.89 21.43
CA TRP A 331 19.66 18.10 21.31
C TRP A 331 20.01 18.88 20.05
N PRO A 332 19.02 19.26 19.23
CA PRO A 332 19.26 20.12 18.07
C PRO A 332 19.71 21.51 18.52
N THR A 333 20.44 22.23 17.66
CA THR A 333 20.93 23.60 17.94
C THR A 333 19.80 24.53 18.35
N TRP A 334 18.69 24.55 17.60
CA TRP A 334 17.50 25.33 17.96
C TRP A 334 16.86 24.88 19.28
N GLY A 335 17.02 23.61 19.67
CA GLY A 335 16.47 23.09 20.93
C GLY A 335 17.09 23.77 22.14
N LYS A 336 18.38 24.14 22.04
CA LYS A 336 19.07 24.93 23.05
C LYS A 336 18.49 26.34 23.13
N ASP A 337 18.24 26.97 21.99
CA ASP A 337 17.68 28.32 21.90
C ASP A 337 16.24 28.37 22.44
N ALA A 338 15.40 27.40 22.08
CA ALA A 338 14.02 27.29 22.55
C ALA A 338 13.94 27.21 24.09
N LEU A 339 14.87 26.47 24.71
CA LEU A 339 14.96 26.38 26.18
C LEU A 339 15.37 27.69 26.85
N THR A 340 16.23 28.48 26.21
CA THR A 340 16.60 29.82 26.73
C THR A 340 15.45 30.83 26.65
N SER A 341 14.50 30.61 25.74
CA SER A 341 13.30 31.44 25.56
C SER A 341 12.06 30.95 26.35
N PHE A 342 12.18 29.88 27.14
CA PHE A 342 11.02 29.27 27.78
C PHE A 342 10.43 30.19 28.87
N PRO A 343 9.11 30.50 28.84
CA PRO A 343 8.54 31.59 29.64
C PRO A 343 8.32 31.25 31.13
N ILE A 344 8.69 30.06 31.59
CA ILE A 344 8.42 29.57 32.96
C ILE A 344 9.74 29.27 33.68
N ASN A 345 9.85 29.69 34.95
CA ASN A 345 10.93 29.29 35.85
C ASN A 345 10.88 27.76 36.08
N ILE A 346 12.03 27.09 35.89
CA ILE A 346 12.19 25.63 35.96
C ILE A 346 11.72 25.04 37.30
N GLU A 347 11.84 25.81 38.39
CA GLU A 347 11.38 25.41 39.72
C GLU A 347 9.87 25.19 39.77
N THR A 348 9.10 26.15 39.23
CA THR A 348 7.63 26.11 39.23
C THR A 348 7.10 24.97 38.37
N PHE A 349 7.77 24.72 37.24
CA PHE A 349 7.42 23.65 36.30
C PHE A 349 7.67 22.26 36.87
N VAL A 350 8.86 22.01 37.43
CA VAL A 350 9.22 20.72 38.03
C VAL A 350 8.30 20.41 39.21
N ARG A 351 8.06 21.37 40.11
CA ARG A 351 7.12 21.20 41.24
C ARG A 351 5.70 20.85 40.78
N SER A 352 5.23 21.42 39.67
CA SER A 352 3.91 21.11 39.11
C SER A 352 3.82 19.71 38.48
N ALA A 353 4.92 19.20 37.93
CA ALA A 353 4.98 17.86 37.33
C ALA A 353 5.15 16.75 38.38
N THR A 354 5.92 17.00 39.44
CA THR A 354 6.31 15.98 40.43
C THR A 354 5.35 15.85 41.62
N ASN A 355 4.59 16.90 41.97
CA ASN A 355 3.57 16.84 43.05
C ASN A 355 2.41 15.86 42.79
N ARG A 356 2.36 15.23 41.62
CA ARG A 356 1.36 14.21 41.26
C ARG A 356 1.85 12.76 41.45
N ILE A 357 3.08 12.55 41.92
CA ILE A 357 3.66 11.22 42.17
C ILE A 357 4.10 11.14 43.65
N PRO A 358 3.36 10.43 44.53
CA PRO A 358 3.52 10.50 45.99
C PRO A 358 4.90 10.09 46.54
N ILE A 359 5.65 9.28 45.78
CA ILE A 359 6.89 8.64 46.23
C ILE A 359 8.12 9.54 46.02
N LEU A 360 8.00 10.61 45.22
CA LEU A 360 9.13 11.47 44.82
C LEU A 360 9.34 12.71 45.72
N GLY A 361 8.42 13.00 46.65
CA GLY A 361 8.41 14.23 47.47
C GLY A 361 9.72 14.57 48.23
N PRO A 362 10.47 13.61 48.80
CA PRO A 362 11.75 13.90 49.46
C PRO A 362 12.94 14.03 48.49
N LEU A 363 12.88 13.36 47.34
CA LEU A 363 13.92 13.43 46.30
C LEU A 363 13.77 14.69 45.43
N THR A 364 12.57 15.24 45.34
CA THR A 364 12.27 16.42 44.53
C THR A 364 13.01 17.66 45.00
N ASP A 365 13.10 17.95 46.29
CA ASP A 365 13.78 19.18 46.74
C ASP A 365 15.31 19.10 46.54
N LEU A 366 15.90 17.90 46.60
CA LEU A 366 17.33 17.67 46.31
C LEU A 366 17.62 17.78 44.80
N PHE A 367 16.69 17.28 43.97
CA PHE A 367 16.75 17.38 42.51
C PHE A 367 16.49 18.81 42.01
N ILE A 368 15.53 19.51 42.61
CA ILE A 368 15.18 20.92 42.32
C ILE A 368 16.36 21.84 42.66
N ASN A 369 16.99 21.68 43.83
CA ASN A 369 18.13 22.52 44.23
C ASN A 369 19.39 22.29 43.36
N ALA A 370 19.56 21.09 42.81
CA ALA A 370 20.62 20.81 41.83
C ALA A 370 20.31 21.39 40.42
N LEU A 371 19.03 21.48 40.06
CA LEU A 371 18.55 22.06 38.78
C LEU A 371 18.47 23.60 38.79
N THR A 372 18.15 24.23 39.92
CA THR A 372 17.96 25.69 40.03
C THR A 372 19.27 26.48 40.04
N SER A 373 20.40 25.85 40.35
CA SER A 373 21.72 26.52 40.36
C SER A 373 22.48 26.44 39.02
N LEU A 374 22.10 25.54 38.10
CA LEU A 374 22.78 25.31 36.81
C LEU A 374 21.83 25.18 35.59
N GLY A 375 20.52 25.32 35.76
CA GLY A 375 19.54 25.53 34.68
C GLY A 375 19.44 24.42 33.63
N TRP A 376 18.62 24.67 32.58
CA TRP A 376 18.32 23.78 31.45
C TRP A 376 19.56 23.13 30.78
N VAL A 377 20.74 23.72 30.94
CA VAL A 377 22.04 23.19 30.47
C VAL A 377 22.36 21.84 31.14
N SER A 378 22.11 21.70 32.44
CA SER A 378 22.30 20.43 33.16
C SER A 378 21.28 19.38 32.71
N LEU A 379 20.02 19.78 32.47
CA LEU A 379 18.99 18.86 31.98
C LEU A 379 19.36 18.30 30.60
N MET A 380 19.81 19.15 29.67
CA MET A 380 20.28 18.71 28.35
C MET A 380 21.51 17.79 28.43
N ALA A 381 22.38 17.98 29.44
CA ALA A 381 23.57 17.17 29.63
C ALA A 381 23.26 15.76 30.15
N VAL A 382 22.14 15.56 30.88
CA VAL A 382 21.78 14.27 31.48
C VAL A 382 20.54 13.62 30.87
N THR A 383 19.76 14.33 30.06
CA THR A 383 18.53 13.81 29.43
C THR A 383 18.63 13.80 27.90
N PRO A 384 18.59 12.61 27.27
CA PRO A 384 18.45 12.48 25.83
C PRO A 384 17.24 13.26 25.27
N PHE A 385 17.42 13.90 24.12
CA PHE A 385 16.38 14.72 23.48
C PHE A 385 15.06 13.96 23.28
N ARG A 386 15.14 12.67 22.91
CA ARG A 386 13.97 11.79 22.74
C ARG A 386 13.09 11.70 23.99
N TYR A 387 13.69 11.52 25.18
CA TYR A 387 12.92 11.42 26.42
C TYR A 387 12.25 12.75 26.79
N PHE A 388 12.90 13.87 26.48
CA PHE A 388 12.27 15.17 26.64
C PHE A 388 11.05 15.31 25.73
N VAL A 389 11.17 14.97 24.44
CA VAL A 389 10.04 15.04 23.49
C VAL A 389 8.92 14.08 23.90
N GLU A 390 9.24 12.87 24.36
CA GLU A 390 8.27 11.90 24.86
C GLU A 390 7.48 12.49 26.04
N TRP A 391 8.19 13.07 27.01
CA TRP A 391 7.56 13.72 28.15
C TRP A 391 6.67 14.90 27.72
N VAL A 392 7.10 15.74 26.78
CA VAL A 392 6.27 16.85 26.26
C VAL A 392 4.99 16.32 25.61
N THR A 393 5.12 15.33 24.73
CA THR A 393 3.99 14.73 24.02
C THR A 393 2.97 14.16 25.00
N GLU A 394 3.41 13.40 26.00
CA GLU A 394 2.51 12.73 26.95
C GLU A 394 1.98 13.65 28.04
N ALA A 395 2.88 14.33 28.74
CA ALA A 395 2.55 15.06 29.97
C ALA A 395 1.97 16.45 29.70
N VAL A 396 2.20 17.02 28.50
CA VAL A 396 1.74 18.36 28.14
C VAL A 396 0.71 18.30 27.04
N VAL A 397 1.10 17.90 25.82
CA VAL A 397 0.24 18.05 24.63
C VAL A 397 -0.98 17.14 24.70
N THR A 398 -0.77 15.85 24.98
CA THR A 398 -1.86 14.88 25.07
C THR A 398 -2.84 15.25 26.18
N ARG A 399 -2.35 15.66 27.37
CA ARG A 399 -3.22 16.12 28.47
C ARG A 399 -3.99 17.38 28.14
N LEU A 400 -3.37 18.33 27.43
CA LEU A 400 -4.05 19.54 26.97
C LEU A 400 -5.18 19.18 26.00
N LEU A 401 -4.91 18.35 25.00
CA LEU A 401 -5.93 17.89 24.04
C LEU A 401 -7.09 17.20 24.76
N GLN A 402 -6.80 16.26 25.67
CA GLN A 402 -7.82 15.56 26.45
C GLN A 402 -8.64 16.51 27.34
N SER A 403 -8.00 17.50 27.98
CA SER A 403 -8.71 18.51 28.78
C SER A 403 -9.64 19.40 27.97
N ASN A 404 -9.40 19.53 26.66
CA ASN A 404 -10.25 20.25 25.71
C ASN A 404 -11.25 19.33 24.99
N GLY A 405 -11.40 18.08 25.43
CA GLY A 405 -12.38 17.13 24.90
C GLY A 405 -11.92 16.37 23.66
N TYR A 406 -10.66 16.50 23.24
CA TYR A 406 -10.11 15.69 22.14
C TYR A 406 -9.65 14.33 22.68
N ASN A 407 -10.33 13.25 22.27
CA ASN A 407 -9.92 11.89 22.61
C ASN A 407 -8.87 11.35 21.61
N LEU A 408 -7.69 11.96 21.63
CA LEU A 408 -6.55 11.61 20.77
C LEU A 408 -5.39 11.12 21.64
N VAL A 409 -4.65 10.14 21.13
CA VAL A 409 -3.37 9.72 21.69
C VAL A 409 -2.30 10.03 20.65
N LEU A 410 -1.44 11.00 20.96
CA LEU A 410 -0.38 11.36 20.03
C LEU A 410 0.72 10.29 20.06
N PRO A 411 1.30 9.94 18.89
CA PRO A 411 2.40 9.01 18.82
C PRO A 411 3.62 9.56 19.57
N LYS A 412 4.36 8.66 20.22
CA LYS A 412 5.61 9.00 20.89
C LYS A 412 6.73 9.24 19.87
N PRO A 413 7.81 9.98 20.20
CA PRO A 413 8.98 10.02 19.34
C PRO A 413 9.59 8.62 19.18
N GLY A 414 9.68 8.20 17.93
CA GLY A 414 10.18 6.90 17.52
C GLY A 414 11.69 6.82 17.30
N ALA A 415 12.12 5.79 16.61
CA ALA A 415 13.49 5.70 16.08
C ALA A 415 13.71 6.61 14.86
N TYR A 416 12.62 7.01 14.20
CA TYR A 416 12.61 7.81 13.00
C TYR A 416 11.62 8.98 13.08
N ILE A 417 11.88 10.00 12.27
CA ILE A 417 11.00 11.13 11.99
C ILE A 417 10.79 11.24 10.46
N PRO A 418 9.74 11.93 10.00
CA PRO A 418 9.56 12.19 8.58
C PRO A 418 10.71 13.02 8.00
N ARG A 419 11.14 12.72 6.77
CA ARG A 419 11.96 13.65 5.99
C ARG A 419 11.20 14.93 5.69
N GLN A 420 11.92 15.96 5.27
CA GLN A 420 11.38 17.30 4.99
C GLN A 420 10.50 17.37 3.74
N ASP A 421 10.66 16.44 2.80
CA ASP A 421 9.95 16.36 1.52
C ASP A 421 8.67 15.51 1.58
N VAL A 422 8.38 14.88 2.73
CA VAL A 422 7.14 14.11 2.94
C VAL A 422 5.92 15.02 2.81
N ILE A 423 4.92 14.58 2.03
CA ILE A 423 3.69 15.36 1.88
C ILE A 423 2.95 15.53 3.23
N PRO A 424 2.40 16.72 3.54
CA PRO A 424 1.83 17.00 4.86
C PRO A 424 0.74 16.04 5.34
N ILE A 425 0.00 15.41 4.42
CA ILE A 425 -1.09 14.49 4.77
C ILE A 425 -0.59 13.12 5.25
N ILE A 426 0.59 12.66 4.79
CA ILE A 426 1.19 11.38 5.19
C ILE A 426 2.16 11.57 6.36
N LEU A 427 2.68 12.79 6.58
CA LEU A 427 3.62 13.14 7.65
C LEU A 427 3.24 12.58 9.04
N PRO A 428 1.99 12.68 9.54
CA PRO A 428 1.64 12.10 10.84
C PRO A 428 1.79 10.59 10.89
N LEU A 429 1.51 9.89 9.79
CA LEU A 429 1.64 8.44 9.69
C LEU A 429 3.11 8.02 9.67
N VAL A 430 3.96 8.71 8.90
CA VAL A 430 5.41 8.46 8.88
C VAL A 430 5.99 8.54 10.30
N TYR A 431 5.65 9.60 11.03
CA TYR A 431 6.11 9.81 12.39
C TYR A 431 5.60 8.72 13.34
N ALA A 432 4.31 8.38 13.26
CA ALA A 432 3.70 7.40 14.14
C ALA A 432 4.24 5.99 13.91
N MET A 433 4.34 5.55 12.65
CA MET A 433 4.95 4.27 12.27
C MET A 433 6.41 4.19 12.70
N GLY A 434 7.14 5.30 12.66
CA GLY A 434 8.51 5.40 13.17
C GLY A 434 8.69 5.07 14.66
N SER A 435 7.58 5.00 15.40
CA SER A 435 7.51 4.72 16.84
C SER A 435 6.70 3.47 17.21
N GLN A 436 6.13 2.78 16.21
CA GLN A 436 5.14 1.75 16.43
C GLN A 436 5.78 0.43 16.87
N GLU A 437 5.58 0.07 18.13
CA GLU A 437 6.05 -1.21 18.66
C GLU A 437 5.19 -2.37 18.18
N LEU A 438 5.85 -3.44 17.72
CA LEU A 438 5.18 -4.67 17.32
C LEU A 438 4.63 -5.41 18.55
N THR A 439 3.42 -5.96 18.42
CA THR A 439 2.82 -6.82 19.45
C THR A 439 3.55 -8.16 19.57
N ALA A 440 3.33 -8.89 20.67
CA ALA A 440 3.91 -10.23 20.83
C ALA A 440 3.46 -11.20 19.71
N THR A 441 2.21 -11.09 19.27
CA THR A 441 1.65 -11.86 18.15
C THR A 441 2.36 -11.52 16.83
N GLN A 442 2.53 -10.23 16.53
CA GLN A 442 3.23 -9.78 15.33
C GLN A 442 4.69 -10.25 15.31
N LYS A 443 5.40 -10.14 16.43
CA LYS A 443 6.78 -10.65 16.56
C LYS A 443 6.84 -12.16 16.32
N SER A 444 5.87 -12.92 16.84
CA SER A 444 5.76 -14.36 16.62
C SER A 444 5.54 -14.71 15.14
N ILE A 445 4.62 -14.02 14.46
CA ILE A 445 4.32 -14.19 13.03
C ILE A 445 5.56 -13.90 12.17
N LEU A 446 6.23 -12.78 12.42
CA LEU A 446 7.34 -12.32 11.62
C LEU A 446 8.62 -13.14 11.86
N GLY A 447 8.78 -13.70 13.07
CA GLY A 447 9.93 -14.52 13.48
C GLY A 447 11.08 -13.72 14.08
N PRO A 448 12.25 -14.35 14.35
CA PRO A 448 13.34 -13.72 15.10
C PRO A 448 14.08 -12.61 14.32
N ASP A 449 14.20 -12.76 13.00
CA ASP A 449 14.93 -11.81 12.13
C ASP A 449 13.97 -10.73 11.61
N LEU A 450 13.50 -9.87 12.53
CA LEU A 450 12.47 -8.88 12.23
C LEU A 450 12.95 -7.77 11.29
N GLY A 451 14.21 -7.35 11.42
CA GLY A 451 14.71 -6.13 10.79
C GLY A 451 14.21 -4.86 11.49
N ASP A 452 14.33 -3.71 10.82
CA ASP A 452 13.90 -2.41 11.35
C ASP A 452 12.47 -2.03 10.91
N TRP A 453 11.47 -2.45 11.69
CA TRP A 453 10.06 -2.15 11.42
C TRP A 453 9.65 -0.70 11.66
N ASN A 454 10.54 0.17 12.13
CA ASN A 454 10.23 1.58 12.28
C ASN A 454 10.55 2.38 11.00
N LEU A 455 11.42 1.85 10.13
CA LEU A 455 11.68 2.44 8.81
C LEU A 455 10.45 2.24 7.92
N ASN A 456 9.96 3.32 7.30
CA ASN A 456 8.71 3.31 6.54
C ASN A 456 8.66 4.43 5.49
N ASP A 457 7.76 4.27 4.51
CA ASP A 457 7.42 5.24 3.45
C ASP A 457 6.16 6.09 3.78
N GLY A 458 5.63 5.94 5.01
CA GLY A 458 4.41 6.58 5.48
C GLY A 458 3.15 5.72 5.46
N ILE A 459 3.16 4.59 4.75
CA ILE A 459 2.02 3.66 4.70
C ILE A 459 2.45 2.21 4.95
N VAL A 460 3.67 1.84 4.56
CA VAL A 460 4.22 0.49 4.68
C VAL A 460 5.61 0.54 5.31
N ASN A 461 5.87 -0.40 6.23
CA ASN A 461 7.19 -0.57 6.82
C ASN A 461 8.15 -1.14 5.76
N THR A 462 9.34 -0.55 5.62
CA THR A 462 10.30 -0.88 4.55
C THR A 462 10.71 -2.36 4.55
N GLU A 463 10.81 -2.98 5.74
CA GLU A 463 11.08 -4.41 5.95
C GLU A 463 10.01 -5.35 5.37
N SER A 464 8.82 -4.83 5.10
CA SER A 464 7.71 -5.58 4.51
C SER A 464 7.77 -5.62 2.99
N MET A 465 8.54 -4.73 2.35
CA MET A 465 8.45 -4.48 0.90
C MET A 465 9.28 -5.39 0.03
N SER A 466 10.35 -5.98 0.58
CA SER A 466 11.31 -6.77 -0.22
C SER A 466 10.69 -8.03 -0.81
N GLY A 467 9.65 -8.58 -0.17
CA GLY A 467 8.94 -9.77 -0.64
C GLY A 467 8.43 -10.63 0.52
N PRO A 468 7.73 -11.74 0.22
CA PRO A 468 7.35 -12.71 1.22
C PRO A 468 8.58 -13.33 1.89
N LYS A 469 8.42 -13.75 3.15
CA LYS A 469 9.45 -14.41 3.93
C LYS A 469 10.03 -15.63 3.19
N ASP A 470 11.35 -15.81 3.26
CA ASP A 470 12.12 -16.91 2.66
C ASP A 470 12.02 -17.07 1.12
N LYS A 471 11.40 -16.11 0.43
CA LYS A 471 11.24 -16.09 -1.03
C LYS A 471 11.83 -14.86 -1.69
N THR A 472 12.77 -14.22 -1.01
CA THR A 472 13.40 -12.97 -1.45
C THR A 472 14.92 -13.13 -1.49
N LYS A 473 15.55 -12.58 -2.53
CA LYS A 473 17.01 -12.47 -2.67
C LYS A 473 17.37 -11.07 -3.14
N SER A 474 18.50 -10.54 -2.67
CA SER A 474 19.04 -9.30 -3.23
C SER A 474 19.38 -9.50 -4.71
N VAL A 475 19.09 -8.52 -5.56
CA VAL A 475 19.50 -8.51 -6.96
C VAL A 475 21.03 -8.60 -7.11
N ALA A 476 21.78 -8.14 -6.11
CA ALA A 476 23.25 -8.26 -6.04
C ALA A 476 23.73 -9.73 -6.05
N SER A 477 22.88 -10.67 -5.64
CA SER A 477 23.21 -12.10 -5.61
C SER A 477 22.79 -12.84 -6.89
N LEU A 478 22.43 -12.12 -7.97
CA LEU A 478 22.19 -12.75 -9.27
C LEU A 478 23.48 -13.44 -9.75
N PRO A 479 23.45 -14.75 -10.03
CA PRO A 479 24.68 -15.46 -10.43
C PRO A 479 25.14 -15.12 -11.84
N ASP A 480 24.22 -14.66 -12.69
CA ASP A 480 24.40 -14.26 -14.08
C ASP A 480 23.15 -13.49 -14.54
N LEU A 481 23.18 -12.98 -15.78
CA LEU A 481 22.07 -12.27 -16.43
C LEU A 481 21.31 -13.13 -17.46
N ASP A 482 21.50 -14.46 -17.45
CA ASP A 482 20.72 -15.35 -18.31
C ASP A 482 19.39 -15.69 -17.64
N PHE A 483 18.36 -14.93 -18.03
CA PHE A 483 17.01 -15.10 -17.53
C PHE A 483 16.28 -16.33 -18.13
N ASN A 484 16.90 -17.12 -19.02
CA ASN A 484 16.28 -18.38 -19.49
C ASN A 484 16.31 -19.47 -18.43
N HIS A 485 17.20 -19.33 -17.44
CA HIS A 485 17.39 -20.26 -16.35
C HIS A 485 16.18 -20.29 -15.39
N PRO A 486 15.62 -21.47 -15.07
CA PRO A 486 14.41 -21.59 -14.26
C PRO A 486 14.58 -21.08 -12.82
N GLU A 487 15.78 -21.11 -12.26
CA GLU A 487 16.08 -20.62 -10.90
C GLU A 487 15.95 -19.11 -10.72
N LYS A 488 15.77 -18.36 -11.82
CA LYS A 488 15.48 -16.92 -11.80
C LYS A 488 14.00 -16.62 -11.52
N LYS A 489 13.14 -17.64 -11.55
CA LYS A 489 11.70 -17.58 -11.27
C LYS A 489 11.40 -18.11 -9.87
N GLY A 490 10.20 -17.83 -9.35
CA GLY A 490 9.80 -18.31 -8.02
C GLY A 490 10.49 -17.62 -6.83
N VAL A 491 11.20 -16.52 -7.10
CA VAL A 491 11.90 -15.71 -6.09
C VAL A 491 11.75 -14.23 -6.43
N TYR A 492 11.55 -13.40 -5.41
CA TYR A 492 11.59 -11.94 -5.51
C TYR A 492 13.04 -11.47 -5.55
N TRP A 493 13.47 -10.95 -6.70
CA TRP A 493 14.74 -10.24 -6.83
C TRP A 493 14.53 -8.81 -6.33
N HIS A 494 14.94 -8.59 -5.08
CA HIS A 494 14.84 -7.30 -4.41
C HIS A 494 15.90 -6.35 -4.95
N LEU A 495 15.43 -5.29 -5.60
CA LEU A 495 16.27 -4.32 -6.28
C LEU A 495 16.99 -3.38 -5.29
N GLY A 496 16.50 -3.26 -4.07
CA GLY A 496 17.07 -2.41 -3.03
C GLY A 496 16.03 -1.47 -2.43
N VAL A 497 16.51 -0.52 -1.64
CA VAL A 497 15.69 0.48 -0.96
C VAL A 497 15.96 1.83 -1.60
N ASN A 498 14.93 2.60 -1.93
CA ASN A 498 15.09 3.99 -2.31
C ASN A 498 14.76 4.89 -1.11
N ASP A 499 15.65 5.84 -0.83
CA ASP A 499 15.58 6.74 0.32
C ASP A 499 15.11 8.15 -0.07
N ARG A 500 14.36 8.28 -1.18
CA ARG A 500 13.86 9.56 -1.71
C ARG A 500 12.35 9.61 -1.92
N MET A 501 11.70 8.48 -2.18
CA MET A 501 10.26 8.44 -2.43
C MET A 501 9.49 8.04 -1.18
N ASP A 502 8.44 8.80 -0.86
CA ASP A 502 7.36 8.34 0.01
C ASP A 502 6.33 7.47 -0.77
N HIS A 503 5.34 6.92 -0.07
CA HIS A 503 4.36 6.01 -0.68
C HIS A 503 3.53 6.65 -1.82
N ALA A 504 3.32 7.98 -1.78
CA ALA A 504 2.60 8.69 -2.83
C ALA A 504 3.52 9.07 -4.00
N ASP A 505 4.81 9.33 -3.72
CA ASP A 505 5.84 9.56 -4.72
C ASP A 505 6.01 8.39 -5.69
N GLU A 506 5.89 7.16 -5.19
CA GLU A 506 5.97 5.93 -5.99
C GLU A 506 5.01 5.94 -7.19
N ILE A 507 3.88 6.64 -7.04
CA ILE A 507 2.80 6.72 -8.03
C ILE A 507 2.50 8.14 -8.49
N GLY A 508 3.33 9.14 -8.17
CA GLY A 508 3.21 10.47 -8.77
C GLY A 508 2.14 11.38 -8.17
N VAL A 509 1.55 11.02 -7.04
CA VAL A 509 0.46 11.78 -6.41
C VAL A 509 1.01 12.85 -5.46
N PHE A 510 0.84 14.13 -5.83
CA PHE A 510 1.28 15.31 -5.06
C PHE A 510 2.80 15.44 -4.85
N ILE A 511 3.58 15.19 -5.91
CA ILE A 511 5.04 15.01 -5.80
C ILE A 511 5.83 16.21 -6.28
N GLU A 512 7.05 16.35 -5.77
CA GLU A 512 7.99 17.37 -6.24
C GLU A 512 8.53 17.06 -7.66
N PRO A 513 8.87 18.08 -8.47
CA PRO A 513 9.29 17.89 -9.86
C PRO A 513 10.49 16.93 -10.04
N ASP A 514 11.49 17.01 -9.18
CA ASP A 514 12.69 16.17 -9.24
C ASP A 514 12.38 14.71 -8.92
N THR A 515 11.59 14.47 -7.88
CA THR A 515 11.04 13.15 -7.54
C THR A 515 10.20 12.60 -8.69
N GLY A 516 9.48 13.47 -9.42
CA GLY A 516 8.71 13.06 -10.59
C GLY A 516 9.54 12.67 -11.80
N SER A 517 10.71 13.27 -11.98
CA SER A 517 11.68 12.80 -12.97
C SER A 517 12.20 11.41 -12.62
N LEU A 518 12.44 11.16 -11.33
CA LEU A 518 12.89 9.86 -10.83
C LEU A 518 11.81 8.78 -10.99
N MET A 519 10.56 9.08 -10.67
CA MET A 519 9.41 8.18 -10.86
C MET A 519 9.23 7.80 -12.34
N LYS A 520 9.29 8.78 -13.25
CA LYS A 520 9.22 8.51 -14.71
C LYS A 520 10.31 7.54 -15.16
N LYS A 521 11.55 7.76 -14.71
CA LYS A 521 12.68 6.87 -15.02
C LYS A 521 12.48 5.47 -14.44
N MET A 522 11.93 5.36 -13.22
CA MET A 522 11.60 4.09 -12.59
C MET A 522 10.64 3.27 -13.47
N TYR A 523 9.49 3.83 -13.86
CA TYR A 523 8.52 3.11 -14.71
C TYR A 523 9.08 2.74 -16.09
N LEU A 524 9.84 3.64 -16.73
CA LEU A 524 10.51 3.34 -18.00
C LEU A 524 11.50 2.18 -17.87
N ASN A 525 12.29 2.16 -16.80
CA ASN A 525 13.26 1.10 -16.56
C ASN A 525 12.56 -0.23 -16.20
N ILE A 526 11.49 -0.21 -15.42
CA ILE A 526 10.66 -1.39 -15.16
C ILE A 526 10.13 -1.98 -16.48
N ALA A 527 9.52 -1.15 -17.33
CA ALA A 527 9.00 -1.59 -18.62
C ALA A 527 10.11 -2.18 -19.52
N LYS A 528 11.28 -1.52 -19.57
CA LYS A 528 12.45 -2.01 -20.32
C LYS A 528 12.97 -3.36 -19.81
N LEU A 529 12.99 -3.56 -18.49
CA LEU A 529 13.41 -4.82 -17.88
C LEU A 529 12.43 -5.95 -18.19
N ILE A 530 11.15 -5.77 -17.81
CA ILE A 530 10.19 -6.88 -17.81
C ILE A 530 9.84 -7.36 -19.22
N THR A 531 9.78 -6.45 -20.20
CA THR A 531 9.50 -6.79 -21.60
C THR A 531 10.65 -7.49 -22.32
N ARG A 532 11.80 -7.65 -21.66
CA ARG A 532 12.94 -8.44 -22.17
C ARG A 532 13.03 -9.85 -21.58
N LEU A 533 12.22 -10.15 -20.57
CA LEU A 533 12.26 -11.46 -19.92
C LEU A 533 11.84 -12.57 -20.90
N PRO A 534 12.54 -13.71 -20.93
CA PRO A 534 12.21 -14.80 -21.81
C PRO A 534 11.01 -15.59 -21.27
N PHE A 535 10.13 -15.96 -22.20
CA PHE A 535 9.01 -16.87 -21.97
C PHE A 535 8.71 -17.58 -23.28
N GLY A 536 8.26 -18.83 -23.20
CA GLY A 536 7.93 -19.65 -24.37
C GLY A 536 6.83 -18.99 -25.22
N ALA A 537 6.83 -19.26 -26.52
CA ALA A 537 5.76 -18.81 -27.41
C ALA A 537 4.41 -19.26 -26.84
N SER A 538 3.43 -18.36 -26.84
CA SER A 538 2.02 -18.74 -26.64
C SER A 538 1.74 -19.92 -27.58
N GLY A 539 1.26 -21.04 -27.03
CA GLY A 539 0.81 -22.17 -27.84
C GLY A 539 -0.15 -21.68 -28.93
N PRO A 540 -0.26 -22.40 -30.07
CA PRO A 540 -1.00 -21.94 -31.23
C PRO A 540 -2.39 -21.45 -30.81
N ARG A 541 -2.74 -20.23 -31.25
CA ARG A 541 -4.09 -19.66 -31.09
C ARG A 541 -5.08 -20.64 -31.71
N SER A 542 -5.70 -21.49 -30.91
CA SER A 542 -6.81 -22.32 -31.36
C SER A 542 -8.02 -21.42 -31.48
N TYR A 543 -8.18 -20.85 -32.68
CA TYR A 543 -9.47 -20.34 -33.14
C TYR A 543 -10.39 -21.55 -33.27
N HIS A 544 -11.13 -21.88 -32.20
CA HIS A 544 -12.31 -22.70 -32.35
C HIS A 544 -13.48 -21.78 -32.68
N LEU A 545 -13.93 -21.91 -33.93
CA LEU A 545 -15.12 -21.32 -34.53
C LEU A 545 -16.40 -21.58 -33.72
#